data_AF-A0AAV4ZH67-F1
#
_entry.id   AF-A0AAV4ZH67-F1
#
_cell.length_a   1.000
_cell.length_b   1.000
_cell.length_c   1.000
_cell.angle_alpha   90.00
_cell.angle_beta   90.00
_cell.angle_gamma   90.00
#
_symmetry.space_group_name_H-M   'P 1'
#
loop_
_entity.id
_entity.type
_entity.pdbx_description
1 polymer ?
#
loop_
_entity_poly.entity_id
_entity_poly.type
_entity_poly.pdbx_seq_one_letter_code
_entity_poly.pdbx_strand_id
1 'polypeptide(L)'
;MTFKFRVEIAADVAPSIEAWRDRFVSTVGIAKYRRAAGWAVDEVAKHAVLGIREQFHKHLKSNTPWTQSAIKYQRSTAGGLNAIEQGKADGLFSAVYVMPKQSTYLKYLFGLQDNTRLPGDVGLAQRHLLIPWWDNIKLTQGVQPTRFGGVPTGFLARLAREAQGTKAPKRSGTSSRWGVYFGEITLHGQKRLAYVARPPRVATSESMYIPGRDGGMRLVGRRMRDIDHPRVLFLAVDRATYKPILEQPWQEACEAAAARIPQIVAEQLADNLFHAAKMAAAGARQP
;
A
#
# COMPACT_ATOMS: atom_id res chain seq x y z
N MET A 1 9.94 13.60 17.24
CA MET A 1 9.31 12.46 17.95
C MET A 1 8.62 11.58 16.92
N THR A 2 9.19 10.41 16.62
CA THR A 2 8.62 9.47 15.64
C THR A 2 7.62 8.60 16.39
N PHE A 3 6.33 8.91 16.29
CA PHE A 3 5.28 8.00 16.75
C PHE A 3 5.37 6.74 15.88
N LYS A 4 6.07 5.71 16.37
CA LYS A 4 5.89 4.36 15.87
C LYS A 4 4.48 3.96 16.24
N PHE A 5 3.54 4.10 15.31
CA PHE A 5 2.25 3.40 15.38
C PHE A 5 2.57 1.90 15.45
N ARG A 6 2.60 1.36 16.67
CA ARG A 6 2.56 -0.07 16.92
C ARG A 6 1.11 -0.39 17.23
N VAL A 7 0.43 -0.99 16.27
CA VAL A 7 -0.77 -1.75 16.58
C VAL A 7 -0.25 -3.08 17.13
N GLU A 8 -0.19 -3.22 18.45
CA GLU A 8 0.15 -4.49 19.10
C GLU A 8 -1.10 -5.36 19.13
N ILE A 9 -1.32 -6.09 18.04
CA ILE A 9 -2.31 -7.17 18.00
C ILE A 9 -1.53 -8.45 18.31
N ALA A 10 -1.52 -8.84 19.58
CA ALA A 10 -0.91 -10.08 20.03
C ALA A 10 -2.01 -11.10 20.32
N ALA A 11 -2.02 -12.21 19.57
CA ALA A 11 -2.75 -13.39 20.00
C ALA A 11 -1.89 -14.10 21.05
N ASP A 12 -2.42 -14.27 22.27
CA ASP A 12 -1.75 -15.09 23.26
C ASP A 12 -1.95 -16.57 22.92
N VAL A 13 -0.87 -17.17 22.44
CA VAL A 13 -0.81 -18.57 22.01
C VAL A 13 -0.29 -19.50 23.10
N ALA A 14 0.23 -18.95 24.21
CA ALA A 14 0.87 -19.74 25.26
C ALA A 14 -0.08 -20.76 25.90
N PRO A 15 -1.33 -20.41 26.30
CA PRO A 15 -2.23 -21.38 26.92
C PRO A 15 -2.54 -22.57 26.02
N SER A 16 -2.69 -22.33 24.71
CA SER A 16 -2.97 -23.37 23.73
C SER A 16 -1.81 -24.33 23.53
N ILE A 17 -0.57 -23.85 23.67
CA ILE A 17 0.64 -24.68 23.58
C ILE A 17 0.86 -25.43 24.92
N GLU A 18 0.68 -24.74 26.05
CA GLU A 18 0.84 -25.32 27.39
C GLU A 18 -0.12 -26.49 27.65
N ALA A 19 -1.32 -26.46 27.08
CA ALA A 19 -2.27 -27.58 27.14
C ALA A 19 -1.71 -28.91 26.60
N TRP A 20 -0.65 -28.88 25.78
CA TRP A 20 0.01 -30.07 25.24
C TRP A 20 1.23 -30.52 26.03
N ARG A 21 1.67 -29.74 27.03
CA ARG A 21 2.92 -29.96 27.76
C ARG A 21 3.00 -31.36 28.34
N ASP A 22 2.04 -31.75 29.17
CA ASP A 22 2.12 -33.02 29.91
C ASP A 22 2.12 -34.23 28.96
N ARG A 23 1.32 -34.16 27.89
CA ARG A 23 1.27 -35.18 26.84
C ARG A 23 2.61 -35.28 26.09
N PHE A 24 3.20 -34.16 25.70
CA PHE A 24 4.49 -34.17 25.01
C PHE A 24 5.63 -34.65 25.91
N VAL A 25 5.68 -34.13 27.14
CA VAL A 25 6.76 -34.43 28.10
C VAL A 25 6.75 -35.91 28.47
N SER A 26 5.58 -36.49 28.73
CA SER A 26 5.45 -37.92 29.04
C SER A 26 5.79 -38.84 27.86
N THR A 27 5.59 -38.37 26.62
CA THR A 27 5.74 -39.21 25.42
C THR A 27 7.14 -39.11 24.78
N VAL A 28 7.68 -37.89 24.65
CA VAL A 28 8.93 -37.62 23.89
C VAL A 28 9.92 -36.73 24.65
N GLY A 29 9.58 -36.28 25.87
CA GLY A 29 10.46 -35.51 26.73
C GLY A 29 10.36 -33.98 26.57
N ILE A 30 10.88 -33.27 27.58
CA ILE A 30 10.77 -31.81 27.70
C ILE A 30 11.53 -31.03 26.61
N ALA A 31 12.66 -31.55 26.13
CA ALA A 31 13.43 -30.91 25.07
C ALA A 31 12.62 -30.83 23.77
N LYS A 32 11.99 -31.95 23.38
CA LYS A 32 11.14 -32.03 22.19
C LYS A 32 9.87 -31.16 22.33
N TYR A 33 9.28 -31.10 23.52
CA TYR A 33 8.21 -30.15 23.81
C TYR A 33 8.62 -28.70 23.53
N ARG A 34 9.75 -28.24 24.08
CA ARG A 34 10.25 -26.87 23.89
C ARG A 34 10.47 -26.54 22.42
N ARG A 35 11.04 -27.49 21.67
CA ARG A 35 11.22 -27.34 20.22
C ARG A 35 9.88 -27.28 19.47
N ALA A 36 8.93 -28.13 19.82
CA ALA A 36 7.60 -28.16 19.23
C ALA A 36 6.82 -26.86 19.51
N ALA A 37 6.96 -26.29 20.72
CA ALA A 37 6.42 -24.96 21.04
C ALA A 37 7.02 -23.88 20.13
N GLY A 38 8.35 -23.88 19.92
CA GLY A 38 9.04 -22.99 18.96
C GLY A 38 8.50 -23.10 17.55
N TRP A 39 8.38 -24.33 17.08
CA TRP A 39 7.83 -24.61 15.77
C TRP A 39 6.38 -24.14 15.62
N ALA A 40 5.53 -24.40 16.63
CA ALA A 40 4.13 -24.01 16.60
C ALA A 40 3.97 -22.50 16.49
N VAL A 41 4.72 -21.72 17.27
CA VAL A 41 4.69 -20.25 17.21
C VAL A 41 5.14 -19.74 15.84
N ASP A 42 6.17 -20.35 15.23
CA ASP A 42 6.65 -19.98 13.90
C ASP A 42 5.65 -20.30 12.78
N GLU A 43 5.01 -21.48 12.83
CA GLU A 43 4.00 -21.87 11.85
C GLU A 43 2.71 -21.04 11.98
N VAL A 44 2.31 -20.66 13.20
CA VAL A 44 1.22 -19.71 13.43
C VAL A 44 1.52 -18.37 12.76
N ALA A 45 2.71 -17.80 12.98
CA ALA A 45 3.07 -16.52 12.36
C ALA A 45 3.09 -16.58 10.83
N LYS A 46 3.61 -17.68 10.26
CA LYS A 46 3.58 -17.94 8.82
C LYS A 46 2.16 -18.02 8.28
N HIS A 47 1.28 -18.78 8.95
CA HIS A 47 -0.11 -18.92 8.54
C HIS A 47 -0.90 -17.62 8.69
N ALA A 48 -0.65 -16.84 9.74
CA ALA A 48 -1.21 -15.50 9.89
C ALA A 48 -0.82 -14.61 8.70
N VAL A 49 0.44 -14.58 8.28
CA VAL A 49 0.85 -13.79 7.10
C VAL A 49 0.12 -14.20 5.83
N LEU A 50 -0.06 -15.50 5.60
CA LEU A 50 -0.80 -15.99 4.45
C LEU A 50 -2.27 -15.57 4.50
N GLY A 51 -2.92 -15.75 5.66
CA GLY A 51 -4.31 -15.33 5.88
C GLY A 51 -4.50 -13.82 5.73
N ILE A 52 -3.62 -13.01 6.33
CA ILE A 52 -3.68 -11.54 6.24
C ILE A 52 -3.56 -11.11 4.78
N ARG A 53 -2.64 -11.69 4.01
CA ARG A 53 -2.47 -11.37 2.58
C ARG A 53 -3.72 -11.70 1.77
N GLU A 54 -4.32 -12.86 2.03
CA GLU A 54 -5.56 -13.27 1.37
C GLU A 54 -6.71 -12.33 1.74
N GLN A 55 -6.86 -11.98 3.01
CA GLN A 55 -7.88 -11.06 3.48
C GLN A 55 -7.70 -9.66 2.89
N PHE A 56 -6.47 -9.14 2.87
CA PHE A 56 -6.17 -7.84 2.27
C PHE A 56 -6.58 -7.80 0.81
N HIS A 57 -6.46 -8.93 0.10
CA HIS A 57 -6.90 -9.00 -1.29
C HIS A 57 -8.40 -8.77 -1.46
N LYS A 58 -9.22 -9.16 -0.49
CA LYS A 58 -10.68 -9.02 -0.53
C LYS A 58 -11.13 -7.58 -0.26
N HIS A 59 -10.37 -6.84 0.56
CA HIS A 59 -10.74 -5.49 0.99
C HIS A 59 -10.10 -4.36 0.17
N LEU A 60 -8.91 -4.59 -0.41
CA LEU A 60 -8.25 -3.58 -1.23
C LEU A 60 -8.82 -3.54 -2.64
N LYS A 61 -9.18 -2.33 -3.11
CA LYS A 61 -9.67 -2.10 -4.49
C LYS A 61 -8.67 -2.54 -5.57
N SER A 62 -7.37 -2.47 -5.28
CA SER A 62 -6.31 -2.85 -6.19
C SER A 62 -5.20 -3.58 -5.44
N ASN A 63 -4.94 -4.83 -5.82
CA ASN A 63 -3.83 -5.61 -5.29
C ASN A 63 -2.61 -5.47 -6.20
N THR A 64 -1.60 -4.78 -5.70
CA THR A 64 -0.32 -4.63 -6.39
C THR A 64 0.69 -5.58 -5.78
N PRO A 65 1.67 -6.14 -6.53
CA PRO A 65 2.73 -6.97 -5.94
C PRO A 65 3.44 -6.32 -4.73
N TRP A 66 3.45 -4.98 -4.69
CA TRP A 66 3.98 -4.20 -3.58
C TRP A 66 3.12 -4.28 -2.30
N THR A 67 1.80 -4.28 -2.42
CA THR A 67 0.88 -4.50 -1.28
C THR A 67 0.81 -5.97 -0.89
N GLN A 68 0.92 -6.91 -1.84
CA GLN A 68 0.96 -8.35 -1.55
C GLN A 68 2.18 -8.75 -0.73
N SER A 69 3.33 -8.12 -0.99
CA SER A 69 4.58 -8.33 -0.27
C SER A 69 4.72 -7.47 1.00
N ALA A 70 3.66 -6.73 1.38
CA ALA A 70 3.71 -5.81 2.50
C ALA A 70 3.87 -6.51 3.85
N ILE A 71 3.28 -7.69 4.00
CA ILE A 71 3.24 -8.40 5.29
C ILE A 71 4.33 -9.46 5.31
N LYS A 72 5.14 -9.48 6.36
CA LYS A 72 6.18 -10.49 6.59
C LYS A 72 6.06 -11.06 7.99
N TYR A 73 6.72 -12.19 8.19
CA TYR A 73 6.93 -12.75 9.51
C TYR A 73 8.42 -12.98 9.76
N GLN A 74 8.79 -12.95 11.04
CA GLN A 74 10.10 -13.33 11.52
C GLN A 74 9.96 -14.64 12.28
N ARG A 75 10.69 -15.67 11.85
CA ARG A 75 10.74 -16.99 12.49
C ARG A 75 12.01 -17.17 13.32
N SER A 76 12.00 -18.15 14.21
CA SER A 76 13.20 -18.61 14.89
C SER A 76 14.21 -19.19 13.88
N THR A 77 15.50 -18.92 14.10
CA THR A 77 16.56 -19.57 13.30
C THR A 77 16.74 -21.02 13.74
N ALA A 78 17.38 -21.86 12.91
CA ALA A 78 17.70 -23.23 13.31
C ALA A 78 18.53 -23.29 14.61
N GLY A 79 19.50 -22.37 14.75
CA GLY A 79 20.27 -22.20 15.99
C GLY A 79 19.40 -21.76 17.17
N GLY A 80 18.44 -20.85 16.94
CA GLY A 80 17.47 -20.42 17.94
C GLY A 80 16.57 -21.57 18.44
N LEU A 81 16.01 -22.37 17.52
CA LEU A 81 15.21 -23.55 17.88
C LEU A 81 16.02 -24.59 18.66
N ASN A 82 17.29 -24.80 18.29
CA ASN A 82 18.19 -25.68 19.04
C ASN A 82 18.50 -25.12 20.45
N ALA A 83 18.68 -23.80 20.57
CA ALA A 83 18.89 -23.15 21.87
C ALA A 83 17.64 -23.28 22.77
N ILE A 84 16.44 -23.15 22.20
CA ILE A 84 15.16 -23.37 22.88
C ILE A 84 15.04 -24.84 23.35
N GLU A 85 15.33 -25.81 22.48
CA GLU A 85 15.34 -27.25 22.83
C GLU A 85 16.28 -27.52 24.02
N GLN A 86 17.45 -26.88 24.04
CA GLN A 86 18.44 -27.00 25.12
C GLN A 86 18.08 -26.18 26.38
N GLY A 87 17.01 -25.38 26.37
CA GLY A 87 16.64 -24.48 27.47
C GLY A 87 17.62 -23.33 27.69
N LYS A 88 18.36 -22.93 26.67
CA LYS A 88 19.37 -21.83 26.71
C LYS A 88 18.84 -20.49 26.22
N ALA A 89 17.57 -20.44 25.79
CA ALA A 89 16.92 -19.23 25.30
C ALA A 89 15.68 -18.93 26.14
N ASP A 90 15.57 -17.70 26.61
CA ASP A 90 14.42 -17.20 27.34
C ASP A 90 13.42 -16.59 26.36
N GLY A 91 12.36 -17.34 26.08
CA GLY A 91 11.22 -16.86 25.32
C GLY A 91 11.11 -17.41 23.90
N LEU A 92 9.86 -17.51 23.46
CA LEU A 92 9.43 -17.89 22.13
C LEU A 92 8.96 -16.63 21.44
N PHE A 93 9.67 -16.17 20.41
CA PHE A 93 9.31 -14.94 19.70
C PHE A 93 9.26 -15.17 18.20
N SER A 94 8.04 -15.17 17.67
CA SER A 94 7.75 -15.00 16.25
C SER A 94 6.91 -13.74 16.10
N ALA A 95 7.15 -12.98 15.04
CA ALA A 95 6.48 -11.71 14.83
C ALA A 95 5.88 -11.63 13.44
N VAL A 96 4.68 -11.07 13.35
CA VAL A 96 4.05 -10.68 12.08
C VAL A 96 4.10 -9.16 11.99
N TYR A 97 4.55 -8.62 10.87
CA TYR A 97 4.76 -7.19 10.73
C TYR A 97 4.55 -6.68 9.30
N VAL A 98 4.20 -5.40 9.20
CA VAL A 98 4.14 -4.66 7.93
C VAL A 98 5.53 -4.09 7.63
N MET A 99 6.00 -4.26 6.39
CA MET A 99 7.27 -3.73 5.93
C MET A 99 7.31 -2.19 6.03
N PRO A 100 8.45 -1.57 6.40
CA PRO A 100 8.51 -0.13 6.71
C PRO A 100 8.07 0.82 5.59
N LYS A 101 8.33 0.50 4.32
CA LYS A 101 7.88 1.35 3.21
C LYS A 101 6.37 1.22 2.97
N GLN A 102 5.85 0.01 3.17
CA GLN A 102 4.44 -0.31 3.02
C GLN A 102 3.60 0.25 4.16
N SER A 103 4.13 0.27 5.39
CA SER A 103 3.43 0.80 6.55
C SER A 103 3.10 2.29 6.38
N THR A 104 3.96 3.08 5.74
CA THR A 104 3.67 4.50 5.44
C THR A 104 2.40 4.68 4.60
N TYR A 105 2.11 3.74 3.70
CA TYR A 105 0.89 3.76 2.89
C TYR A 105 -0.29 3.12 3.62
N LEU A 106 -0.09 1.94 4.22
CA LEU A 106 -1.17 1.16 4.79
C LEU A 106 -1.66 1.70 6.13
N LYS A 107 -0.89 2.53 6.85
CA LYS A 107 -1.25 3.07 8.18
C LYS A 107 -2.66 3.69 8.23
N TYR A 108 -3.14 4.31 7.15
CA TYR A 108 -4.47 4.92 7.13
C TYR A 108 -5.62 3.93 7.00
N LEU A 109 -5.31 2.66 6.70
CA LEU A 109 -6.28 1.59 6.55
C LEU A 109 -6.36 0.72 7.81
N PHE A 110 -5.58 1.02 8.85
CA PHE A 110 -5.57 0.36 10.16
C PHE A 110 -6.12 1.28 11.25
N GLY A 111 -6.50 0.72 12.40
CA GLY A 111 -7.03 1.46 13.55
C GLY A 111 -8.55 1.38 13.71
N LEU A 112 -9.07 2.08 14.73
CA LEU A 112 -10.49 2.03 15.11
C LEU A 112 -11.31 3.21 14.59
N GLN A 113 -10.65 4.26 14.11
CA GLN A 113 -11.27 5.49 13.66
C GLN A 113 -10.79 5.87 12.26
N ASP A 114 -11.55 6.74 11.62
CA ASP A 114 -11.19 7.33 10.34
C ASP A 114 -9.84 8.06 10.43
N ASN A 115 -8.91 7.68 9.56
CA ASN A 115 -7.57 8.26 9.52
C ASN A 115 -7.50 9.40 8.52
N THR A 116 -6.84 10.49 8.91
CA THR A 116 -6.62 11.64 8.03
C THR A 116 -5.22 11.57 7.40
N ARG A 117 -5.18 11.59 6.07
CA ARG A 117 -3.96 11.78 5.28
C ARG A 117 -3.78 13.26 4.95
N LEU A 118 -2.57 13.74 5.17
CA LEU A 118 -2.12 15.06 4.76
C LEU A 118 -1.25 14.99 3.50
N PRO A 119 -1.12 16.11 2.75
CA PRO A 119 -0.15 16.26 1.68
C PRO A 119 1.28 15.96 2.15
N GLY A 120 2.13 15.46 1.25
CA GLY A 120 3.52 15.10 1.57
C GLY A 120 3.72 13.81 2.38
N ASP A 121 2.68 13.28 3.03
CA ASP A 121 2.81 12.07 3.87
C ASP A 121 2.99 10.78 3.02
N VAL A 122 2.38 10.74 1.82
CA VAL A 122 2.62 9.68 0.84
C VAL A 122 2.68 10.25 -0.59
N GLY A 123 3.73 9.89 -1.33
CA GLY A 123 3.88 10.19 -2.75
C GLY A 123 4.58 11.52 -3.06
N LEU A 124 4.54 11.94 -4.33
CA LEU A 124 5.32 13.07 -4.85
C LEU A 124 4.70 14.45 -4.60
N ALA A 125 3.40 14.50 -4.26
CA ALA A 125 2.68 15.76 -4.11
C ALA A 125 2.83 16.30 -2.68
N GLN A 126 3.66 17.33 -2.54
CA GLN A 126 4.02 17.92 -1.24
C GLN A 126 2.98 18.90 -0.70
N ARG A 127 2.30 19.65 -1.59
CA ARG A 127 1.41 20.76 -1.20
C ARG A 127 -0.05 20.36 -1.04
N HIS A 128 -0.55 19.52 -1.94
CA HIS A 128 -1.94 19.05 -1.91
C HIS A 128 -1.98 17.57 -2.29
N LEU A 129 -3.02 16.87 -1.85
CA LEU A 129 -3.37 15.57 -2.40
C LEU A 129 -4.06 15.79 -3.75
N LEU A 130 -3.56 15.14 -4.80
CA LEU A 130 -4.09 15.28 -6.15
C LEU A 130 -4.94 14.07 -6.53
N ILE A 131 -6.22 14.29 -6.77
CA ILE A 131 -7.18 13.26 -7.17
C ILE A 131 -7.34 13.33 -8.70
N PRO A 132 -6.95 12.28 -9.46
CA PRO A 132 -7.03 12.28 -10.91
C PRO A 132 -8.46 12.15 -11.41
N TRP A 133 -8.79 12.88 -12.48
CA TRP A 133 -9.97 12.65 -13.30
C TRP A 133 -9.56 11.97 -14.60
N TRP A 134 -9.60 10.64 -14.63
CA TRP A 134 -8.98 9.86 -15.70
C TRP A 134 -9.58 10.10 -17.09
N ASP A 135 -10.88 10.31 -17.22
CA ASP A 135 -11.52 10.52 -18.53
C ASP A 135 -11.01 11.81 -19.20
N ASN A 136 -10.93 12.90 -18.44
CA ASN A 136 -10.39 14.17 -18.90
C ASN A 136 -8.89 14.07 -19.18
N ILE A 137 -8.12 13.36 -18.35
CA ILE A 137 -6.69 13.13 -18.59
C ILE A 137 -6.47 12.36 -19.89
N LYS A 138 -7.24 11.30 -20.15
CA LYS A 138 -7.16 10.53 -21.40
C LYS A 138 -7.51 11.41 -22.60
N LEU A 139 -8.64 12.11 -22.53
CA LEU A 139 -9.14 12.94 -23.62
C LEU A 139 -8.19 14.07 -24.00
N THR A 140 -7.66 14.79 -23.01
CA THR A 140 -6.91 16.04 -23.25
C THR A 140 -5.40 15.85 -23.30
N GLN A 141 -4.87 14.87 -22.57
CA GLN A 141 -3.43 14.64 -22.45
C GLN A 141 -2.97 13.34 -23.11
N GLY A 142 -3.88 12.46 -23.54
CA GLY A 142 -3.55 11.17 -24.14
C GLY A 142 -2.87 10.21 -23.16
N VAL A 143 -3.04 10.41 -21.85
CA VAL A 143 -2.36 9.63 -20.80
C VAL A 143 -3.33 8.65 -20.17
N GLN A 144 -2.93 7.39 -20.10
CA GLN A 144 -3.67 6.33 -19.43
C GLN A 144 -3.15 6.14 -17.98
N PRO A 145 -4.00 5.67 -17.05
CA PRO A 145 -3.54 5.21 -15.75
C PRO A 145 -2.52 4.08 -15.91
N THR A 146 -1.64 3.93 -14.92
CA THR A 146 -0.83 2.72 -14.82
C THR A 146 -1.74 1.50 -14.60
N ARG A 147 -1.21 0.28 -14.77
CA ARG A 147 -1.95 -0.98 -14.53
C ARG A 147 -2.64 -1.06 -13.16
N PHE A 148 -2.22 -0.24 -12.19
CA PHE A 148 -2.78 -0.19 -10.83
C PHE A 148 -3.63 1.05 -10.55
N GLY A 149 -4.02 1.80 -11.59
CA GLY A 149 -4.83 3.02 -11.46
C GLY A 149 -4.04 4.27 -11.02
N GLY A 150 -2.71 4.16 -10.95
CA GLY A 150 -1.82 5.23 -10.51
C GLY A 150 -1.43 6.20 -11.63
N VAL A 151 -0.82 7.31 -11.24
CA VAL A 151 -0.32 8.31 -12.19
C VAL A 151 1.04 7.90 -12.75
N PRO A 152 1.26 7.90 -14.08
CA PRO A 152 2.56 7.58 -14.66
C PRO A 152 3.69 8.47 -14.17
N THR A 153 4.89 7.88 -14.05
CA THR A 153 6.09 8.56 -13.58
C THR A 153 6.38 9.80 -14.42
N GLY A 154 6.68 10.93 -13.77
CA GLY A 154 7.03 12.18 -14.43
C GLY A 154 5.85 12.94 -15.07
N PHE A 155 4.65 12.37 -15.15
CA PHE A 155 3.49 13.07 -15.71
C PHE A 155 3.10 14.30 -14.88
N LEU A 156 3.01 14.17 -13.55
CA LEU A 156 2.74 15.31 -12.67
C LEU A 156 3.83 16.39 -12.77
N ALA A 157 5.11 16.00 -12.83
CA ALA A 157 6.21 16.95 -13.02
C ALA A 157 6.18 17.62 -14.40
N ARG A 158 5.70 16.92 -15.44
CA ARG A 158 5.43 17.52 -16.75
C ARG A 158 4.31 18.55 -16.65
N LEU A 159 3.18 18.20 -16.03
CA LEU A 159 2.03 19.11 -15.87
C LEU A 159 2.38 20.33 -15.03
N ALA A 160 3.13 20.17 -13.93
CA ALA A 160 3.57 21.27 -13.09
C ALA A 160 4.42 22.29 -13.88
N ARG A 161 5.38 21.80 -14.69
CA ARG A 161 6.19 22.66 -15.58
C ARG A 161 5.34 23.36 -16.66
N GLU A 162 4.36 22.65 -17.20
CA GLU A 162 3.44 23.20 -18.21
C GLU A 162 2.55 24.31 -17.62
N ALA A 163 2.02 24.09 -16.41
CA ALA A 163 1.23 25.07 -15.68
C ALA A 163 2.04 26.31 -15.25
N GLN A 164 3.33 26.15 -14.98
CA GLN A 164 4.25 27.25 -14.65
C GLN A 164 4.72 28.05 -15.87
N GLY A 165 4.39 27.62 -17.10
CA GLY A 165 4.86 28.27 -18.32
C GLY A 165 6.38 28.17 -18.55
N THR A 166 7.08 27.26 -17.86
CA THR A 166 8.55 27.09 -17.97
C THR A 166 8.97 26.31 -19.22
N LYS A 167 8.02 25.79 -20.01
CA LYS A 167 8.28 25.34 -21.39
C LYS A 167 8.16 26.53 -22.35
N ALA A 168 9.14 26.66 -23.24
CA ALA A 168 9.24 27.73 -24.22
C ALA A 168 7.88 28.12 -24.86
N PRO A 169 7.59 29.43 -25.01
CA PRO A 169 6.30 29.97 -25.49
C PRO A 169 5.89 29.49 -26.89
N LYS A 170 6.79 28.84 -27.64
CA LYS A 170 6.47 28.19 -28.93
C LYS A 170 5.55 26.97 -28.83
N ARG A 171 5.35 26.37 -27.65
CA ARG A 171 4.48 25.17 -27.46
C ARG A 171 3.11 25.46 -26.85
N SER A 172 2.92 26.61 -26.20
CA SER A 172 1.64 26.98 -25.55
C SER A 172 0.67 27.71 -26.49
N GLY A 173 1.12 28.04 -27.71
CA GLY A 173 0.34 28.73 -28.73
C GLY A 173 0.09 27.94 -30.02
N THR A 174 0.46 26.65 -30.10
CA THR A 174 0.13 25.83 -31.26
C THR A 174 -1.38 25.57 -31.29
N SER A 175 -2.01 25.91 -32.42
CA SER A 175 -3.46 26.00 -32.67
C SER A 175 -4.26 24.70 -32.58
N SER A 176 -3.76 23.68 -31.87
CA SER A 176 -4.31 22.32 -31.86
C SER A 176 -4.06 21.51 -30.59
N ARG A 177 -3.40 22.06 -29.56
CA ARG A 177 -3.06 21.29 -28.33
C ARG A 177 -3.69 21.87 -27.07
N TRP A 178 -4.15 20.99 -26.19
CA TRP A 178 -4.62 21.34 -24.86
C TRP A 178 -3.46 21.91 -24.03
N GLY A 179 -3.62 23.13 -23.53
CA GLY A 179 -2.71 23.71 -22.54
C GLY A 179 -3.08 23.24 -21.14
N VAL A 180 -2.26 23.57 -20.13
CA VAL A 180 -2.55 23.25 -18.73
C VAL A 180 -2.27 24.46 -17.85
N TYR A 181 -3.12 24.71 -16.87
CA TYR A 181 -2.85 25.66 -15.79
C TYR A 181 -3.25 25.06 -14.44
N PHE A 182 -2.73 25.65 -13.36
CA PHE A 182 -3.12 25.33 -11.99
C PHE A 182 -3.78 26.57 -11.38
N GLY A 183 -4.99 26.42 -10.84
CA GLY A 183 -5.72 27.56 -10.30
C GLY A 183 -7.03 27.14 -9.61
N GLU A 184 -7.75 28.14 -9.12
CA GLU A 184 -9.06 27.94 -8.51
C GLU A 184 -10.15 27.71 -9.57
N ILE A 185 -11.00 26.73 -9.32
CA ILE A 185 -12.21 26.43 -10.06
C ILE A 185 -13.40 26.38 -9.10
N THR A 186 -14.59 26.67 -9.60
CA THR A 186 -15.83 26.51 -8.82
C THR A 186 -16.44 25.15 -9.14
N LEU A 187 -16.48 24.25 -8.18
CA LEU A 187 -17.12 22.94 -8.25
C LEU A 187 -18.28 22.91 -7.26
N HIS A 188 -19.51 22.74 -7.76
CA HIS A 188 -20.72 22.74 -6.94
C HIS A 188 -20.82 23.94 -5.98
N GLY A 189 -20.48 25.13 -6.47
CA GLY A 189 -20.50 26.38 -5.66
C GLY A 189 -19.31 26.56 -4.73
N GLN A 190 -18.39 25.59 -4.63
CA GLN A 190 -17.20 25.70 -3.79
C GLN A 190 -15.95 25.95 -4.62
N LYS A 191 -15.12 26.92 -4.20
CA LYS A 191 -13.81 27.13 -4.80
C LYS A 191 -12.86 26.00 -4.40
N ARG A 192 -12.22 25.40 -5.39
CA ARG A 192 -11.25 24.31 -5.23
C ARG A 192 -10.05 24.56 -6.14
N LEU A 193 -8.86 24.24 -5.65
CA LEU A 193 -7.66 24.26 -6.50
C LEU A 193 -7.65 23.03 -7.41
N ALA A 194 -7.19 23.20 -8.65
CA ALA A 194 -7.12 22.11 -9.60
C ALA A 194 -6.06 22.34 -10.68
N TYR A 195 -5.55 21.24 -11.23
CA TYR A 195 -4.96 21.25 -12.56
C TYR A 195 -6.07 21.15 -13.60
N VAL A 196 -6.09 22.08 -14.54
CA VAL A 196 -7.14 22.20 -15.56
C VAL A 196 -6.50 22.22 -16.94
N ALA A 197 -7.04 21.40 -17.85
CA ALA A 197 -6.71 21.48 -19.26
C ALA A 197 -7.45 22.65 -19.89
N ARG A 198 -6.69 23.53 -20.54
CA ARG A 198 -7.20 24.64 -21.33
C ARG A 198 -7.52 24.14 -22.75
N PRO A 199 -8.70 24.46 -23.30
CA PRO A 199 -9.07 24.05 -24.65
C PRO A 199 -8.07 24.58 -25.69
N PRO A 200 -7.82 23.82 -26.78
CA PRO A 200 -7.08 24.33 -27.92
C PRO A 200 -7.79 25.55 -28.52
N ARG A 201 -7.02 26.46 -29.14
CA ARG A 201 -7.54 27.66 -29.79
C ARG A 201 -7.34 27.56 -31.29
N VAL A 202 -8.37 27.86 -32.07
CA VAL A 202 -8.31 27.94 -33.54
C VAL A 202 -8.40 29.39 -33.98
N ALA A 203 -7.61 29.73 -34.99
CA ALA A 203 -7.68 31.02 -35.66
C ALA A 203 -9.01 31.13 -36.41
N THR A 204 -9.84 32.08 -36.00
CA THR A 204 -11.04 32.45 -36.73
C THR A 204 -10.68 33.20 -38.02
N SER A 205 -11.63 33.35 -38.93
CA SER A 205 -11.50 34.20 -40.12
C SER A 205 -11.43 35.70 -39.77
N GLU A 206 -11.77 36.08 -38.54
CA GLU A 206 -11.74 37.46 -38.06
C GLU A 206 -10.30 37.91 -37.77
N SER A 207 -9.95 39.07 -38.32
CA SER A 207 -8.70 39.76 -38.05
C SER A 207 -8.80 40.56 -36.75
N MET A 208 -7.77 40.46 -35.91
CA MET A 208 -7.64 41.23 -34.69
C MET A 208 -6.79 42.48 -34.95
N TYR A 209 -7.39 43.64 -34.69
CA TYR A 209 -6.75 44.94 -34.83
C TYR A 209 -6.53 45.56 -33.45
N ILE A 210 -5.37 46.17 -33.23
CA ILE A 210 -5.05 46.91 -32.00
C ILE A 210 -4.72 48.36 -32.40
N PRO A 211 -5.14 49.38 -31.63
CA PRO A 211 -4.76 50.76 -31.87
C PRO A 211 -3.24 50.90 -31.84
N GLY A 212 -2.66 51.35 -32.96
CA GLY A 212 -1.27 51.73 -33.04
C GLY A 212 -1.02 53.05 -32.32
N ARG A 213 0.24 53.29 -31.95
CA ARG A 213 0.68 54.57 -31.35
C ARG A 213 0.39 55.78 -32.25
N ASP A 214 0.18 55.51 -33.53
CA ASP A 214 0.01 56.45 -34.64
C ASP A 214 -1.48 56.76 -34.90
N GLY A 215 -2.41 56.24 -34.07
CA GLY A 215 -3.86 56.38 -34.24
C GLY A 215 -4.49 55.45 -35.28
N GLY A 216 -3.68 54.77 -36.11
CA GLY A 216 -4.13 53.75 -37.07
C GLY A 216 -4.31 52.36 -36.45
N MET A 217 -5.25 51.59 -36.96
CA MET A 217 -5.48 50.19 -36.54
C MET A 217 -4.43 49.25 -37.15
N ARG A 218 -3.62 48.57 -36.32
CA ARG A 218 -2.64 47.58 -36.79
C ARG A 218 -3.21 46.17 -36.71
N LEU A 219 -3.07 45.39 -37.79
CA LEU A 219 -3.40 43.97 -37.80
C LEU A 219 -2.37 43.21 -36.95
N VAL A 220 -2.82 42.63 -35.84
CA VAL A 220 -1.95 41.89 -34.89
C VAL A 220 -2.03 40.39 -35.10
N GLY A 221 -3.03 39.91 -35.83
CA GLY A 221 -3.18 38.51 -36.23
C GLY A 221 -4.63 38.13 -36.43
N ARG A 222 -4.92 36.83 -36.53
CA ARG A 222 -6.29 36.31 -36.52
C ARG A 222 -6.78 36.16 -35.08
N ARG A 223 -8.04 36.51 -34.82
CA ARG A 223 -8.70 36.30 -33.53
C ARG A 223 -8.76 34.79 -33.26
N MET A 224 -8.37 34.39 -32.07
CA MET A 224 -8.37 32.99 -31.65
C MET A 224 -9.66 32.68 -30.88
N ARG A 225 -10.31 31.56 -31.21
CA ARG A 225 -11.49 31.05 -30.49
C ARG A 225 -11.17 29.69 -29.87
N ASP A 226 -11.61 29.48 -28.64
CA ASP A 226 -11.49 28.20 -27.95
C ASP A 226 -12.47 27.19 -28.58
N ILE A 227 -12.00 25.99 -28.89
CA ILE A 227 -12.81 24.96 -29.59
C ILE A 227 -13.71 24.18 -28.61
N ASP A 228 -13.39 24.17 -27.32
CA ASP A 228 -14.09 23.39 -26.29
C ASP A 228 -14.06 24.15 -24.94
N HIS A 229 -14.54 23.51 -23.87
CA HIS A 229 -14.51 24.02 -22.50
C HIS A 229 -13.30 23.50 -21.70
N PRO A 230 -12.88 24.22 -20.64
CA PRO A 230 -11.85 23.74 -19.71
C PRO A 230 -12.27 22.45 -19.01
N ARG A 231 -11.31 21.54 -18.80
CA ARG A 231 -11.56 20.22 -18.20
C ARG A 231 -10.63 19.98 -17.01
N VAL A 232 -11.19 19.55 -15.89
CA VAL A 232 -10.42 19.25 -14.67
C VAL A 232 -9.59 17.98 -14.87
N LEU A 233 -8.29 18.07 -14.64
CA LEU A 233 -7.35 16.94 -14.69
C LEU A 233 -7.10 16.34 -13.32
N PHE A 234 -6.80 17.21 -12.34
CA PHE A 234 -6.60 16.82 -10.96
C PHE A 234 -7.29 17.80 -10.04
N LEU A 235 -8.07 17.30 -9.10
CA LEU A 235 -8.57 18.08 -7.98
C LEU A 235 -7.52 18.10 -6.88
N ALA A 236 -7.16 19.28 -6.39
CA ALA A 236 -6.27 19.44 -5.25
C ALA A 236 -7.09 19.54 -3.96
N VAL A 237 -6.80 18.65 -3.00
CA VAL A 237 -7.44 18.64 -1.69
C VAL A 237 -6.39 18.67 -0.58
N ASP A 238 -6.71 19.33 0.52
CA ASP A 238 -5.76 19.57 1.62
C ASP A 238 -5.69 18.42 2.62
N ARG A 239 -6.68 17.52 2.58
CA ARG A 239 -6.70 16.29 3.38
C ARG A 239 -7.59 15.26 2.74
N ALA A 240 -7.36 14.00 3.06
CA ALA A 240 -8.25 12.90 2.69
C ALA A 240 -8.49 12.00 3.91
N THR A 241 -9.74 11.62 4.12
CA THR A 241 -10.14 10.73 5.21
C THR A 241 -10.29 9.31 4.69
N TYR A 242 -9.74 8.35 5.43
CA TYR A 242 -9.73 6.93 5.09
C TYR A 242 -10.38 6.14 6.21
N LYS A 243 -11.26 5.22 5.83
CA LYS A 243 -11.83 4.25 6.77
C LYS A 243 -10.81 3.15 7.07
N PRO A 244 -10.69 2.70 8.32
CA PRO A 244 -9.81 1.59 8.66
C PRO A 244 -10.46 0.26 8.26
N ILE A 245 -10.05 -0.28 7.11
CA ILE A 245 -10.65 -1.50 6.53
C ILE A 245 -9.78 -2.74 6.69
N LEU A 246 -8.56 -2.62 7.20
CA LEU A 246 -7.58 -3.71 7.31
C LEU A 246 -7.34 -4.18 8.75
N GLU A 247 -7.88 -3.48 9.75
CA GLU A 247 -7.75 -3.84 11.17
C GLU A 247 -8.45 -5.17 11.48
N GLN A 248 -9.76 -5.25 11.23
CA GLN A 248 -10.55 -6.46 11.48
C GLN A 248 -10.02 -7.68 10.69
N PRO A 249 -9.74 -7.59 9.37
CA PRO A 249 -9.24 -8.75 8.64
C PRO A 249 -7.83 -9.18 9.07
N TRP A 250 -7.04 -8.28 9.66
CA TRP A 250 -5.78 -8.65 10.30
C TRP A 250 -6.02 -9.50 11.56
N GLN A 251 -6.92 -9.04 12.43
CA GLN A 251 -7.26 -9.74 13.68
C GLN A 251 -7.83 -11.14 13.39
N GLU A 252 -8.82 -11.23 12.51
CA GLU A 252 -9.45 -12.50 12.11
C GLU A 252 -8.42 -13.50 11.55
N ALA A 253 -7.47 -13.03 10.73
CA ALA A 253 -6.43 -13.90 10.18
C ALA A 253 -5.42 -14.37 11.24
N CYS A 254 -5.07 -13.53 12.21
CA CYS A 254 -4.24 -13.92 13.35
C CYS A 254 -4.94 -14.93 14.26
N GLU A 255 -6.22 -14.71 14.57
CA GLU A 255 -7.03 -15.62 15.39
C GLU A 255 -7.21 -16.98 14.70
N ALA A 256 -7.54 -16.99 13.40
CA ALA A 256 -7.65 -18.22 12.62
C ALA A 256 -6.33 -18.99 12.55
N ALA A 257 -5.19 -18.30 12.49
CA ALA A 257 -3.88 -18.94 12.55
C ALA A 257 -3.59 -19.53 13.94
N ALA A 258 -3.89 -18.79 15.02
CA ALA A 258 -3.73 -19.25 16.39
C ALA A 258 -4.61 -20.47 16.70
N ALA A 259 -5.84 -20.51 16.18
CA ALA A 259 -6.75 -21.64 16.34
C ALA A 259 -6.20 -22.98 15.79
N ARG A 260 -5.14 -22.94 14.96
CA ARG A 260 -4.49 -24.14 14.41
C ARG A 260 -3.41 -24.73 15.29
N ILE A 261 -3.06 -24.11 16.42
CA ILE A 261 -2.04 -24.62 17.36
C ILE A 261 -2.28 -26.10 17.73
N PRO A 262 -3.50 -26.53 18.11
CA PRO A 262 -3.72 -27.92 18.49
C PRO A 262 -3.35 -28.90 17.37
N GLN A 263 -3.67 -28.56 16.11
CA GLN A 263 -3.31 -29.37 14.96
C GLN A 263 -1.79 -29.39 14.74
N ILE A 264 -1.14 -28.23 14.74
CA ILE A 264 0.32 -28.12 14.50
C ILE A 264 1.11 -28.91 15.55
N VAL A 265 0.72 -28.79 16.82
CA VAL A 265 1.38 -29.48 17.93
C VAL A 265 1.11 -30.99 17.88
N ALA A 266 -0.10 -31.41 17.52
CA ALA A 266 -0.43 -32.83 17.31
C ALA A 266 0.40 -33.47 16.17
N GLU A 267 0.54 -32.78 15.04
CA GLU A 267 1.36 -33.22 13.91
C GLU A 267 2.83 -33.37 14.34
N GLN A 268 3.37 -32.40 15.08
CA GLN A 268 4.74 -32.50 15.62
C GLN A 268 4.91 -33.67 16.61
N LEU A 269 3.88 -34.00 17.40
CA LEU A 269 3.95 -35.16 18.30
C LEU A 269 4.02 -36.46 17.49
N ALA A 270 3.17 -36.59 16.48
CA ALA A 270 3.13 -37.75 15.59
C ALA A 270 4.46 -37.94 14.84
N ASP A 271 5.04 -36.86 14.31
CA ASP A 271 6.33 -36.88 13.62
C ASP A 271 7.46 -37.35 14.55
N ASN A 272 7.51 -36.83 15.79
CA ASN A 272 8.52 -37.24 16.77
C ASN A 272 8.37 -38.72 17.16
N LEU A 273 7.13 -39.21 17.33
CA LEU A 273 6.85 -40.61 17.60
C LEU A 273 7.29 -41.51 16.45
N PHE A 274 6.96 -41.14 15.21
CA PHE A 274 7.37 -41.87 14.02
C PHE A 274 8.90 -41.94 13.89
N HIS A 275 9.58 -40.81 14.14
CA HIS A 275 11.04 -40.76 14.12
C HIS A 275 11.65 -41.65 15.22
N ALA A 276 11.12 -41.63 16.44
CA ALA A 276 11.57 -42.48 17.53
C ALA A 276 11.41 -43.98 17.19
N ALA A 277 10.26 -44.37 16.64
CA ALA A 277 10.00 -45.74 16.21
C ALA A 277 10.97 -46.18 15.09
N LYS A 278 11.24 -45.30 14.11
CA LYS A 278 12.21 -45.57 13.04
C LYS A 278 13.64 -45.74 13.57
N MET A 279 14.06 -44.91 14.53
CA MET A 279 15.38 -45.03 15.16
C MET A 279 15.52 -46.32 15.98
N ALA A 280 14.47 -46.70 16.72
CA ALA A 280 14.44 -47.97 17.45
C ALA A 280 14.54 -49.18 16.49
N ALA A 281 13.81 -49.16 15.37
CA ALA A 281 13.87 -50.20 14.36
C ALA A 281 15.23 -50.27 13.63
N ALA A 282 15.91 -49.13 13.47
CA ALA A 282 17.26 -49.06 12.89
C ALA A 282 18.34 -49.55 13.88
N GLY A 283 18.23 -49.20 15.16
CA GLY A 283 19.13 -49.67 16.21
C GLY A 283 19.00 -51.18 16.46
N ALA A 284 17.80 -51.74 16.34
CA ALA A 284 17.56 -53.18 16.44
C ALA A 284 18.13 -54.00 15.25
N ARG A 285 18.64 -53.35 14.20
CA ARG A 285 19.24 -53.98 13.01
C ARG A 285 20.77 -54.00 13.01
N GLN A 286 21.43 -53.50 14.06
CA GLN A 286 22.87 -53.65 14.25
C GLN A 286 23.13 -54.72 15.32
N PRO A 287 23.61 -55.93 14.94
CA PRO A 287 24.11 -56.92 15.89
C PRO A 287 25.45 -56.50 16.51
#